data_AF-A0A2N9ME46-F1
#
_entry.id   AF-A0A2N9ME46-F1
#
_cell.length_a   1.000
_cell.length_b   1.000
_cell.length_c   1.000
_cell.angle_alpha   90.00
_cell.angle_beta   90.00
_cell.angle_gamma   90.00
#
_symmetry.space_group_name_H-M   'P 1'
#
loop_
_entity.id
_entity.type
_entity.pdbx_description
1 polymer ?
#
loop_
_entity_poly.entity_id
_entity_poly.type
_entity_poly.pdbx_seq_one_letter_code
_entity_poly.pdbx_strand_id
1 'polypeptide(L)'
;MVTVHLPPRIERIVEEAVRSGEYRSAEEVVSEAVSAWQARHTVAKPTGDERQAAIERLRNFGKTHHLSLGGITIKQLRDEARP
;
A
#
# COMPACT_ATOMS: atom_id res chain seq x y z
N MET A 1 14.22 18.83 -19.38
CA MET A 1 13.47 17.87 -20.21
C MET A 1 14.28 16.60 -20.29
N VAL A 2 13.69 15.45 -19.95
CA VAL A 2 14.35 14.14 -19.99
C VAL A 2 13.61 13.30 -21.00
N THR A 3 14.35 12.67 -21.91
CA THR A 3 13.79 11.71 -22.87
C THR A 3 14.01 10.30 -22.36
N VAL A 4 12.94 9.53 -22.23
CA VAL A 4 12.99 8.15 -21.74
C VAL A 4 12.42 7.24 -22.82
N HIS A 5 13.16 6.20 -23.21
CA HIS A 5 12.68 5.23 -24.19
C HIS A 5 11.90 4.14 -23.49
N LEU A 6 10.61 4.02 -23.82
CA LEU A 6 9.74 2.98 -23.29
C LEU A 6 9.79 1.75 -24.20
N PRO A 7 9.72 0.52 -23.66
CA PRO A 7 9.51 -0.66 -24.47
C PRO A 7 8.19 -0.57 -25.25
N PRO A 8 8.09 -1.11 -26.49
CA PRO A 8 6.90 -0.99 -27.34
C PRO A 8 5.58 -1.44 -26.69
N ARG A 9 5.68 -2.39 -25.75
CA ARG A 9 4.52 -2.86 -24.97
C ARG A 9 3.98 -1.78 -24.03
N ILE A 10 4.86 -1.04 -23.37
CA ILE A 10 4.48 0.00 -22.41
C ILE A 10 3.98 1.23 -23.15
N GLU A 11 4.64 1.61 -24.24
CA GLU A 11 4.19 2.70 -25.12
C GLU A 11 2.74 2.50 -25.57
N ARG A 12 2.38 1.29 -26.01
CA ARG A 12 1.00 0.98 -26.40
C ARG A 12 -0.02 1.17 -25.28
N ILE A 13 0.34 0.81 -24.04
CA ILE A 13 -0.53 0.98 -22.87
C ILE A 13 -0.74 2.48 -22.59
N VAL A 14 0.34 3.28 -22.66
CA VAL A 14 0.27 4.73 -22.45
C VAL A 14 -0.56 5.39 -23.55
N GLU A 15 -0.36 5.00 -24.81
CA GLU A 15 -1.16 5.51 -25.93
C GLU A 15 -2.63 5.16 -25.82
N GLU A 16 -2.97 3.95 -25.39
CA GLU A 16 -4.35 3.51 -25.19
C GLU A 16 -5.02 4.30 -24.07
N ALA A 17 -4.33 4.52 -22.96
CA ALA A 17 -4.80 5.30 -21.81
C ALA A 17 -5.07 6.78 -22.16
N VAL A 18 -4.28 7.35 -23.07
CA VAL A 18 -4.53 8.71 -23.57
C VAL A 18 -5.67 8.72 -24.59
N ARG A 19 -5.73 7.72 -25.47
CA ARG A 19 -6.78 7.62 -26.51
C ARG A 19 -8.16 7.36 -25.92
N SER A 20 -8.25 6.61 -24.83
CA SER A 20 -9.50 6.36 -24.09
C SER A 20 -10.00 7.61 -23.36
N GLY A 21 -9.15 8.64 -23.20
CA GLY A 21 -9.45 9.84 -22.44
C GLY A 21 -9.29 9.67 -20.92
N GLU A 22 -8.81 8.52 -20.45
CA GLU A 22 -8.50 8.27 -19.04
C GLU A 22 -7.39 9.21 -18.54
N TYR A 23 -6.45 9.54 -19.43
CA TYR A 23 -5.40 10.52 -19.20
C TYR A 23 -5.34 11.55 -20.33
N ARG A 24 -4.99 12.79 -20.00
CA ARG A 24 -4.90 13.88 -21.00
C ARG A 24 -3.60 13.83 -21.80
N SER A 25 -2.57 13.18 -21.26
CA SER A 25 -1.25 13.08 -21.89
C SER A 25 -0.41 11.93 -21.32
N ALA A 26 0.62 11.52 -22.06
CA ALA A 26 1.59 10.53 -21.60
C ALA A 26 2.36 10.99 -20.34
N GLU A 27 2.56 12.30 -20.17
CA GLU A 27 3.22 12.87 -18.99
C GLU A 27 2.41 12.61 -17.71
N GLU A 28 1.08 12.68 -17.80
CA GLU A 28 0.18 12.42 -16.67
C GLU A 28 0.26 10.95 -16.22
N VAL A 29 0.28 10.02 -17.19
CA VAL A 29 0.46 8.58 -16.93
C VAL A 29 1.79 8.30 -16.24
N VAL A 30 2.88 8.88 -16.75
CA VAL A 30 4.24 8.69 -16.19
C VAL A 30 4.33 9.31 -14.79
N SER A 31 3.73 10.47 -14.58
CA SER A 31 3.71 11.14 -13.27
C SER A 31 2.98 10.31 -12.21
N GLU A 32 1.86 9.69 -12.56
CA GLU A 32 1.17 8.77 -11.67
C GLU A 32 2.03 7.51 -11.39
N ALA A 33 2.62 6.92 -12.42
CA ALA A 33 3.47 5.73 -12.26
C ALA A 33 4.66 6.00 -11.34
N VAL A 34 5.31 7.16 -11.46
CA VAL A 34 6.40 7.59 -10.58
C VAL A 34 5.90 7.82 -9.16
N SER A 35 4.74 8.45 -8.99
CA SER A 35 4.13 8.67 -7.68
C SER A 35 3.79 7.34 -6.99
N ALA A 36 3.23 6.38 -7.72
CA ALA A 36 2.92 5.04 -7.21
C ALA A 36 4.19 4.26 -6.86
N TRP A 37 5.25 4.37 -7.68
CA TRP A 37 6.56 3.82 -7.37
C TRP A 37 7.13 4.43 -6.07
N GLN A 38 7.10 5.76 -5.96
CA GLN A 38 7.59 6.46 -4.77
C GLN A 38 6.79 6.08 -3.52
N ALA A 39 5.47 5.94 -3.61
CA ALA A 39 4.64 5.50 -2.48
C ALA A 39 5.04 4.10 -2.00
N ARG A 40 5.31 3.17 -2.93
CA ARG A 40 5.78 1.81 -2.58
C ARG A 40 7.17 1.79 -1.95
N HIS A 41 8.01 2.76 -2.27
CA HIS A 41 9.38 2.87 -1.74
C HIS A 41 9.50 3.76 -0.50
N THR A 42 8.56 4.68 -0.29
CA THR A 42 8.53 5.59 0.87
C THR A 42 7.74 5.00 2.04
N VAL A 43 6.77 4.11 1.77
CA VAL A 43 6.17 3.30 2.82
C VAL A 43 7.20 2.25 3.23
N ALA A 44 8.09 2.64 4.15
CA ALA A 44 8.91 1.69 4.89
C ALA A 44 7.97 0.63 5.45
N LYS A 45 8.15 -0.63 5.04
CA LYS A 45 7.48 -1.74 5.71
C LYS A 45 7.84 -1.60 7.19
N PRO A 46 6.85 -1.63 8.11
CA PRO A 46 7.17 -1.61 9.53
C PRO A 46 8.19 -2.71 9.76
N THR A 47 9.33 -2.34 10.32
CA THR A 47 10.32 -3.30 10.78
C THR A 47 9.63 -4.30 11.71
N GLY A 48 10.21 -5.50 11.86
CA GLY A 48 9.65 -6.50 12.78
C GLY A 48 9.36 -5.92 14.17
N ASP A 49 10.21 -4.99 14.59
CA ASP A 49 10.15 -4.28 15.87
C ASP A 49 9.00 -3.26 15.92
N GLU A 50 8.75 -2.49 14.85
CA GLU A 50 7.61 -1.57 14.79
C GLU A 50 6.26 -2.31 14.79
N ARG A 51 6.21 -3.47 14.12
CA ARG A 51 5.04 -4.35 14.15
C ARG A 51 4.81 -4.92 15.55
N GLN A 52 5.87 -5.37 16.21
CA GLN A 52 5.79 -5.90 17.57
C GLN A 52 5.37 -4.82 18.58
N ALA A 53 5.92 -3.61 18.46
CA ALA A 53 5.54 -2.46 19.28
C ALA A 53 4.08 -2.05 19.09
N ALA A 54 3.55 -2.09 17.86
CA ALA A 54 2.13 -1.83 17.59
C ALA A 54 1.22 -2.89 18.23
N ILE A 55 1.61 -4.17 18.17
CA ILE A 55 0.88 -5.27 18.82
C ILE A 55 0.88 -5.12 20.34
N GLU A 56 2.01 -4.72 20.93
CA GLU A 56 2.11 -4.46 22.38
C GLU A 56 1.27 -3.26 22.82
N ARG A 57 1.25 -2.17 22.04
CA ARG A 57 0.35 -1.03 22.31
C ARG A 57 -1.11 -1.44 22.27
N LEU A 58 -1.53 -2.20 21.26
CA LEU A 58 -2.91 -2.71 21.16
C LEU A 58 -3.25 -3.63 22.34
N ARG A 59 -2.33 -4.51 22.74
CA ARG A 59 -2.52 -5.37 23.92
C ARG A 59 -2.68 -4.56 25.19
N ASN A 60 -1.83 -3.57 25.41
CA ASN A 60 -1.87 -2.73 26.61
C ASN A 60 -3.12 -1.86 26.63
N PHE A 61 -3.48 -1.26 25.49
CA PHE A 61 -4.71 -0.50 25.34
C PHE A 61 -5.95 -1.35 25.66
N GLY A 62 -6.03 -2.58 25.13
CA GLY A 62 -7.13 -3.50 25.42
C GLY A 62 -7.24 -3.86 26.91
N LYS A 63 -6.09 -4.05 27.59
CA LYS A 63 -6.03 -4.30 29.04
C LYS A 63 -6.46 -3.07 29.85
N THR A 64 -5.93 -1.89 29.52
CA THR A 64 -6.20 -0.65 30.25
C THR A 64 -7.65 -0.21 30.11
N HIS A 65 -8.24 -0.38 28.93
CA HIS A 65 -9.61 0.06 28.64
C HIS A 65 -10.67 -1.05 28.76
N HIS A 66 -10.30 -2.23 29.29
CA HIS A 66 -11.20 -3.38 29.43
C HIS A 66 -11.98 -3.72 28.14
N LEU A 67 -11.35 -3.49 26.98
CA LEU A 67 -11.92 -3.83 25.69
C LEU A 67 -11.78 -5.34 25.49
N SER A 68 -12.77 -6.07 26.01
CA SER A 68 -12.93 -7.50 25.79
C SER A 68 -13.73 -7.71 24.51
N LEU A 69 -13.14 -8.39 23.52
CA LEU A 69 -13.84 -8.85 22.32
C LEU A 69 -14.65 -10.12 22.65
N GLY A 70 -15.51 -10.03 23.68
CA GLY A 70 -16.46 -11.09 24.04
C GLY A 70 -15.81 -12.43 24.44
N GLY A 71 -14.62 -12.42 25.04
CA GLY A 71 -13.93 -13.65 25.45
C GLY A 71 -13.00 -14.27 24.39
N ILE A 72 -12.89 -13.67 23.21
CA ILE A 72 -11.95 -14.08 22.16
C ILE A 72 -10.67 -13.25 22.29
N THR A 73 -9.51 -13.91 22.32
CA THR A 73 -8.22 -13.22 22.38
C THR A 73 -7.83 -12.68 21.00
N ILE A 74 -7.10 -11.56 20.96
CA ILE A 74 -6.57 -10.97 19.71
C ILE A 74 -5.75 -11.99 18.89
N LYS A 75 -5.12 -12.98 19.54
CA LYS A 75 -4.42 -14.08 18.86
C LYS A 75 -5.38 -14.95 18.04
N GLN A 76 -6.53 -15.33 18.59
CA GLN A 76 -7.51 -16.20 17.92
C GLN A 76 -8.12 -15.50 16.70
N LEU A 77 -8.49 -14.22 16.80
CA LEU A 77 -9.00 -13.43 15.66
C LEU A 77 -7.98 -13.31 14.52
N ARG A 78 -6.70 -13.13 14.83
CA ARG A 78 -5.64 -13.05 13.82
C ARG A 78 -5.45 -14.39 13.11
N ASP A 79 -5.56 -15.48 13.85
CA ASP A 79 -5.36 -16.84 13.31
C ASP A 79 -6.58 -17.27 12.48
N GLU A 80 -7.80 -16.79 12.79
CA GLU A 80 -9.02 -16.96 11.98
C GLU A 80 -9.06 -16.07 10.72
N ALA A 81 -8.45 -14.87 10.77
CA ALA A 81 -8.41 -13.94 9.64
C ALA A 81 -7.36 -14.28 8.57
N ARG A 82 -6.67 -15.42 8.70
CA ARG A 82 -5.68 -15.89 7.73
C ARG A 82 -6.33 -16.94 6.83
N PRO A 83 -6.46 -16.70 5.50
CA PRO A 83 -6.99 -17.70 4.58
C PRO A 83 -6.05 -18.90 4.43
#